data_AF-A0A0G1DU24-F1
#
_entry.id   AF-A0A0G1DU24-F1
#
_cell.length_a   1.000
_cell.length_b   1.000
_cell.length_c   1.000
_cell.angle_alpha   90.00
_cell.angle_beta   90.00
_cell.angle_gamma   90.00
#
_symmetry.space_group_name_H-M   'P 1'
#
loop_
_entity.id
_entity.type
_entity.pdbx_description
1 polymer ?
#
loop_
_entity_poly.entity_id
_entity_poly.type
_entity_poly.pdbx_seq_one_letter_code
_entity_poly.pdbx_strand_id
1 'polypeptide(L)'
;MPALATLTSLLIALNYWGWQEYYLGIALGLIWLLLTCWLIGGRMNQLAAYRIERLAWGLIITSSIISLAASILFYFNLFNTIATFSLAALLPWLGTTKKLENEPKPTSSNSWTQFLTSSLITLIYLALALIIFLLLNSSATGEAIRTPWAVVPPVFFILIGLLAGLILFLARTKLSPIWLIPFYLIFLSLLINIYPLGYGFDPFIHQASEKLLATTGTINPKPFYYLGQYTLVNFWAQILNLSIKTIDTWLVPLLAALIIPITTFSFTQKITAAKPLLLLLPLAPLLFTLSDFTYTTPQGLAYLFVLITILAIATRRLGVNIPSRLLWLFGLAAVFTHPLAGLPLLGILIIWWLKEYGFNLKNKKLWRVLAISGTALIVPLSFAVMSWLAPSAASIKISADLWVNLRRLFNNIIYHLPFLPRFIDLPDSIYLWGRPITLIFIILAFIGYWLARKNYKPLEFIGQVAILPFIGFLILSLFFTFPNLPPNEQDFYTIRLWDITLLLLWPLVILGLYWLAKKILPLFKHDTSWILAGSLVLVASFYLTYPRLDIWHRDTAYNTTTYDMAAVRLIEQ
;
A
#
# COMPACT_ATOMS: atom_id res chain seq x y z
N MET A 1 -18.53 25.43 -0.18
CA MET A 1 -17.60 24.36 0.26
C MET A 1 -16.17 24.58 -0.27
N PRO A 2 -15.90 24.72 -1.59
CA PRO A 2 -14.52 24.98 -2.06
C PRO A 2 -13.91 26.27 -1.50
N ALA A 3 -14.69 27.35 -1.44
CA ALA A 3 -14.27 28.61 -0.81
C ALA A 3 -13.92 28.45 0.67
N LEU A 4 -14.66 27.60 1.42
CA LEU A 4 -14.37 27.32 2.83
C LEU A 4 -13.04 26.57 2.97
N ALA A 5 -12.79 25.55 2.13
CA ALA A 5 -11.52 24.85 2.13
C ALA A 5 -10.35 25.76 1.70
N THR A 6 -10.60 26.69 0.78
CA THR A 6 -9.60 27.69 0.38
C THR A 6 -9.31 28.66 1.54
N LEU A 7 -10.35 29.14 2.23
CA LEU A 7 -10.20 29.96 3.42
C LEU A 7 -9.40 29.23 4.50
N THR A 8 -9.65 27.94 4.74
CA THR A 8 -8.86 27.17 5.70
C THR A 8 -7.40 27.07 5.28
N SER A 9 -7.06 26.92 3.99
CA SER A 9 -5.66 26.97 3.55
C SER A 9 -4.98 28.33 3.78
N LEU A 10 -5.73 29.43 3.62
CA LEU A 10 -5.22 30.77 3.92
C LEU A 10 -4.99 30.97 5.43
N LEU A 11 -5.87 30.41 6.27
CA LEU A 11 -5.69 30.41 7.72
C LEU A 11 -4.49 29.56 8.16
N ILE A 12 -4.22 28.43 7.49
CA ILE A 12 -3.01 27.63 7.74
C ILE A 12 -1.77 28.47 7.38
N ALA A 13 -1.78 29.16 6.23
CA ALA A 13 -0.68 30.03 5.83
C ALA A 13 -0.45 31.19 6.81
N LEU A 14 -1.54 31.81 7.30
CA LEU A 14 -1.48 32.83 8.34
C LEU A 14 -0.94 32.28 9.66
N ASN A 15 -1.32 31.05 10.04
CA ASN A 15 -0.75 30.40 11.22
C ASN A 15 0.74 30.10 11.03
N TYR A 16 1.16 29.69 9.84
CA TYR A 16 2.56 29.38 9.56
C TYR A 16 3.48 30.61 9.66
N TRP A 17 3.07 31.75 9.10
CA TRP A 17 3.89 32.97 9.11
C TRP A 17 3.63 33.92 10.28
N GLY A 18 2.42 33.91 10.85
CA GLY A 18 1.97 34.87 11.84
C GLY A 18 1.76 34.28 13.24
N TRP A 19 0.70 33.49 13.42
CA TRP A 19 0.29 33.04 14.77
C TRP A 19 1.20 31.99 15.38
N GLN A 20 1.74 31.08 14.57
CA GLN A 20 2.65 30.00 14.96
C GLN A 20 2.09 29.06 16.06
N GLU A 21 0.76 28.95 16.17
CA GLU A 21 0.10 28.12 17.15
C GLU A 21 0.08 26.65 16.71
N TYR A 22 0.70 25.77 17.51
CA TYR A 22 0.91 24.37 17.14
C TYR A 22 -0.40 23.60 16.92
N TYR A 23 -1.26 23.57 17.95
CA TYR A 23 -2.52 22.83 17.93
C TYR A 23 -3.54 23.43 16.94
N LEU A 24 -3.52 24.75 16.77
CA LEU A 24 -4.35 25.43 15.78
C LEU A 24 -3.95 25.01 14.36
N GLY A 25 -2.65 24.94 14.07
CA GLY A 25 -2.13 24.46 12.79
C GLY A 25 -2.60 23.04 12.47
N ILE A 26 -2.52 22.13 13.43
CA ILE A 26 -3.03 20.76 13.28
C ILE A 26 -4.54 20.75 13.00
N ALA A 27 -5.32 21.48 13.80
CA ALA A 27 -6.77 21.53 13.65
C ALA A 27 -7.19 22.08 12.28
N LEU A 28 -6.59 23.19 11.85
CA LEU A 28 -6.85 23.79 10.53
C LEU A 28 -6.42 22.86 9.40
N GLY A 29 -5.26 22.19 9.52
CA GLY A 29 -4.77 21.21 8.57
C GLY A 29 -5.71 20.01 8.39
N LEU A 30 -6.22 19.46 9.48
CA LEU A 30 -7.19 18.36 9.46
C LEU A 30 -8.53 18.78 8.86
N ILE A 31 -9.02 19.98 9.19
CA ILE A 31 -10.25 20.53 8.59
C ILE A 31 -10.07 20.71 7.08
N TRP A 32 -8.95 21.32 6.65
CA TRP A 32 -8.63 21.48 5.23
C TRP A 32 -8.57 20.12 4.52
N LEU A 33 -7.91 19.13 5.12
CA LEU A 33 -7.79 17.79 4.58
C LEU A 33 -9.16 17.14 4.37
N LEU A 34 -10.02 17.16 5.40
CA LEU A 34 -11.36 16.56 5.34
C LEU A 34 -12.23 17.23 4.27
N LEU A 35 -12.24 18.57 4.21
CA LEU A 35 -13.01 19.32 3.21
C LEU A 35 -12.50 19.05 1.78
N THR A 36 -11.18 19.09 1.59
CA THR A 36 -10.54 18.88 0.29
C THR A 36 -10.74 17.47 -0.21
N CYS A 37 -10.52 16.45 0.63
CA CYS A 37 -10.78 15.06 0.30
C CYS A 37 -12.26 14.81 0.02
N TRP A 38 -13.18 15.41 0.77
CA TRP A 38 -14.61 15.29 0.49
C TRP A 38 -14.97 15.85 -0.90
N LEU A 39 -14.46 17.03 -1.24
CA LEU A 39 -14.70 17.67 -2.54
C LEU A 39 -14.10 16.86 -3.69
N ILE A 40 -12.81 16.53 -3.61
CA ILE A 40 -12.09 15.79 -4.66
C ILE A 40 -12.65 14.38 -4.82
N GLY A 41 -12.94 13.70 -3.71
CA GLY A 41 -13.55 12.37 -3.67
C GLY A 41 -14.92 12.31 -4.36
N GLY A 42 -15.61 13.45 -4.50
CA GLY A 42 -16.84 13.56 -5.28
C GLY A 42 -16.72 13.08 -6.73
N ARG A 43 -15.50 13.10 -7.30
CA ARG A 43 -15.20 12.55 -8.63
C ARG A 43 -15.32 11.03 -8.71
N MET A 44 -15.36 10.34 -7.56
CA MET A 44 -15.45 8.89 -7.43
C MET A 44 -16.77 8.45 -6.76
N ASN A 45 -17.81 9.30 -6.75
CA ASN A 45 -19.11 8.99 -6.14
C ASN A 45 -19.79 7.72 -6.71
N GLN A 46 -19.45 7.31 -7.92
CA GLN A 46 -19.95 6.07 -8.54
C GLN A 46 -19.37 4.80 -7.91
N LEU A 47 -18.19 4.92 -7.30
CA LEU A 47 -17.52 3.85 -6.56
C LEU A 47 -17.90 3.85 -5.09
N ALA A 48 -18.16 5.04 -4.53
CA ALA A 48 -18.46 5.20 -3.11
C ALA A 48 -19.94 4.92 -2.82
N ALA A 49 -20.21 3.85 -2.09
CA ALA A 49 -21.51 3.65 -1.43
C ALA A 49 -21.54 4.39 -0.08
N TYR A 50 -20.41 4.46 0.61
CA TYR A 50 -20.28 5.10 1.92
C TYR A 50 -19.46 6.39 1.88
N ARG A 51 -19.75 7.30 2.81
CA ARG A 51 -19.03 8.58 2.99
C ARG A 51 -17.54 8.40 3.20
N ILE A 52 -17.14 7.33 3.91
CA ILE A 52 -15.72 7.02 4.14
C ILE A 52 -15.00 6.63 2.84
N GLU A 53 -15.68 5.94 1.91
CA GLU A 53 -15.09 5.60 0.61
C GLU A 53 -14.83 6.87 -0.19
N ARG A 54 -15.77 7.82 -0.17
CA ARG A 54 -15.58 9.13 -0.81
C ARG A 54 -14.37 9.88 -0.23
N LEU A 55 -14.25 9.94 1.10
CA LEU A 55 -13.10 10.59 1.75
C LEU A 55 -11.78 9.92 1.37
N ALA A 56 -11.73 8.58 1.36
CA ALA A 56 -10.53 7.84 1.01
C ALA A 56 -10.15 8.00 -0.47
N TRP A 57 -11.11 7.93 -1.39
CA TRP A 57 -10.85 8.27 -2.80
C TRP A 57 -10.38 9.71 -2.96
N GLY A 58 -10.92 10.63 -2.16
CA GLY A 58 -10.42 11.99 -2.03
C GLY A 58 -8.95 12.04 -1.62
N LEU A 59 -8.58 11.32 -0.56
CA LEU A 59 -7.21 11.26 -0.05
C LEU A 59 -6.23 10.68 -1.07
N ILE A 60 -6.63 9.62 -1.78
CA ILE A 60 -5.85 9.01 -2.88
C ILE A 60 -5.57 10.04 -3.96
N ILE A 61 -6.62 10.70 -4.47
CA ILE A 61 -6.49 11.65 -5.58
C ILE A 61 -5.68 12.87 -5.13
N THR A 62 -5.96 13.43 -3.95
CA THR A 62 -5.21 14.56 -3.39
C THR A 62 -3.73 14.23 -3.26
N SER A 63 -3.39 13.09 -2.64
CA SER A 63 -2.00 12.66 -2.46
C SER A 63 -1.30 12.42 -3.80
N SER A 64 -2.01 11.86 -4.79
CA SER A 64 -1.47 11.64 -6.13
C SER A 64 -1.22 12.96 -6.88
N ILE A 65 -2.13 13.95 -6.74
CA ILE A 65 -1.95 15.29 -7.32
C ILE A 65 -0.74 15.98 -6.68
N ILE A 66 -0.62 15.93 -5.35
CA ILE A 66 0.50 16.55 -4.64
C ILE A 66 1.81 15.87 -5.06
N SER A 67 1.87 14.54 -4.98
CA SER A 67 3.05 13.75 -5.38
C SER A 67 3.51 14.08 -6.80
N LEU A 68 2.59 14.29 -7.74
CA LEU A 68 2.93 14.63 -9.12
C LEU A 68 3.29 16.11 -9.29
N ALA A 69 2.39 17.01 -8.89
CA ALA A 69 2.54 18.44 -9.15
C ALA A 69 3.71 19.04 -8.37
N ALA A 70 3.89 18.65 -7.09
CA ALA A 70 5.01 19.12 -6.29
C ALA A 70 6.36 18.58 -6.80
N SER A 71 6.40 17.34 -7.30
CA SER A 71 7.60 16.81 -7.98
C SER A 71 7.95 17.59 -9.24
N ILE A 72 6.94 17.98 -10.04
CA ILE A 72 7.15 18.83 -11.23
C ILE A 72 7.71 20.19 -10.81
N LEU A 73 7.10 20.85 -9.81
CA LEU A 73 7.57 22.12 -9.29
C LEU A 73 9.00 22.02 -8.75
N PHE A 74 9.36 20.93 -8.06
CA PHE A 74 10.71 20.68 -7.59
C PHE A 74 11.72 20.67 -8.74
N TYR A 75 11.43 19.99 -9.85
CA TYR A 75 12.34 19.96 -10.99
C TYR A 75 12.60 21.34 -11.59
N PHE A 76 11.61 22.24 -11.55
CA PHE A 76 11.75 23.63 -11.99
C PHE A 76 12.30 24.58 -10.92
N ASN A 77 12.73 24.07 -9.75
CA ASN A 77 13.14 24.87 -8.59
C ASN A 77 12.03 25.82 -8.08
N LEU A 78 10.77 25.47 -8.31
CA LEU A 78 9.59 26.23 -7.89
C LEU A 78 8.93 25.67 -6.64
N PHE A 79 9.39 24.53 -6.12
CA PHE A 79 8.83 23.95 -4.90
C PHE A 79 9.40 24.65 -3.66
N ASN A 80 8.55 25.44 -3.02
CA ASN A 80 8.82 26.16 -1.78
C ASN A 80 7.52 26.32 -0.97
N THR A 81 7.59 26.97 0.20
CA THR A 81 6.44 27.20 1.07
C THR A 81 5.28 27.93 0.37
N ILE A 82 5.57 28.92 -0.49
CA ILE A 82 4.53 29.64 -1.24
C ILE A 82 3.83 28.69 -2.21
N ALA A 83 4.59 27.85 -2.91
CA ALA A 83 4.04 26.83 -3.80
C ALA A 83 3.18 25.80 -3.05
N THR A 84 3.60 25.37 -1.85
CA THR A 84 2.81 24.49 -0.97
C THR A 84 1.44 25.08 -0.66
N PHE A 85 1.40 26.32 -0.15
CA PHE A 85 0.12 26.97 0.18
C PHE A 85 -0.71 27.32 -1.06
N SER A 86 -0.06 27.67 -2.18
CA SER A 86 -0.76 27.89 -3.45
C SER A 86 -1.44 26.62 -3.95
N LEU A 87 -0.72 25.48 -3.91
CA LEU A 87 -1.30 24.18 -4.23
C LEU A 87 -2.45 23.84 -3.27
N ALA A 88 -2.29 24.06 -1.97
CA ALA A 88 -3.33 23.80 -0.98
C ALA A 88 -4.61 24.63 -1.21
N ALA A 89 -4.46 25.89 -1.66
CA ALA A 89 -5.58 26.75 -2.01
C ALA A 89 -6.29 26.33 -3.31
N LEU A 90 -5.55 25.78 -4.28
CA LEU A 90 -6.10 25.36 -5.58
C LEU A 90 -6.77 23.99 -5.55
N LEU A 91 -6.29 23.05 -4.73
CA LEU A 91 -6.78 21.68 -4.69
C LEU A 91 -8.32 21.55 -4.50
N PRO A 92 -8.97 22.27 -3.56
CA PRO A 92 -10.42 22.20 -3.38
C PRO A 92 -11.25 22.49 -4.63
N TRP A 93 -10.74 23.33 -5.53
CA TRP A 93 -11.42 23.74 -6.76
C TRP A 93 -11.39 22.67 -7.84
N LEU A 94 -10.53 21.66 -7.71
CA LEU A 94 -10.57 20.47 -8.54
C LEU A 94 -11.73 19.54 -8.14
N GLY A 95 -12.31 19.70 -6.95
CA GLY A 95 -13.37 18.83 -6.47
C GLY A 95 -14.76 19.06 -7.08
N THR A 96 -15.73 18.29 -6.62
CA THR A 96 -17.15 18.44 -6.99
C THR A 96 -18.03 18.36 -5.75
N THR A 97 -19.15 19.09 -5.76
CA THR A 97 -20.16 19.07 -4.68
C THR A 97 -21.28 18.08 -4.93
N LYS A 98 -21.17 17.22 -5.95
CA LYS A 98 -22.20 16.21 -6.28
C LYS A 98 -22.47 15.30 -5.07
N LYS A 99 -23.75 14.96 -4.86
CA LYS A 99 -24.16 13.98 -3.85
C LYS A 99 -23.71 12.58 -4.23
N LEU A 100 -23.62 11.70 -3.23
CA LEU A 100 -23.33 10.27 -3.44
C LEU A 100 -24.46 9.65 -4.27
N GLU A 101 -24.11 8.91 -5.32
CA GLU A 101 -25.10 8.28 -6.20
C GLU A 101 -25.70 7.02 -5.56
N ASN A 102 -24.92 6.32 -4.73
CA ASN A 102 -25.25 5.01 -4.19
C ASN A 102 -25.38 4.99 -2.65
N GLU A 103 -25.72 6.11 -2.00
CA GLU A 103 -25.85 6.14 -0.54
C GLU A 103 -26.97 5.18 -0.11
N PRO A 104 -26.68 4.15 0.71
CA PRO A 104 -27.70 3.21 1.14
C PRO A 104 -28.76 3.94 1.95
N LYS A 105 -30.03 3.76 1.58
CA LYS A 105 -31.14 4.33 2.35
C LYS A 105 -31.08 3.78 3.78
N PRO A 106 -31.24 4.63 4.82
CA PRO A 106 -31.29 4.14 6.19
C PRO A 106 -32.44 3.15 6.32
N THR A 107 -32.12 1.89 6.62
CA THR A 107 -33.12 0.86 6.89
C THR A 107 -33.72 1.14 8.27
N SER A 108 -34.99 1.54 8.31
CA SER A 108 -35.70 2.01 9.51
C SER A 108 -36.26 0.89 10.40
N SER A 109 -35.73 -0.34 10.31
CA SER A 109 -36.36 -1.52 10.94
C SER A 109 -35.54 -2.21 12.03
N ASN A 110 -34.48 -1.58 12.54
CA ASN A 110 -33.70 -2.21 13.62
C ASN A 110 -34.40 -2.01 14.96
N SER A 111 -34.71 -3.10 15.65
CA SER A 111 -35.19 -3.04 17.03
C SER A 111 -34.16 -2.32 17.91
N TRP A 112 -34.62 -1.61 18.94
CA TRP A 112 -33.75 -0.96 19.93
C TRP A 112 -32.68 -1.91 20.52
N THR A 113 -33.03 -3.18 20.69
CA THR A 113 -32.13 -4.24 21.15
C THR A 113 -31.00 -4.53 20.14
N GLN A 114 -31.29 -4.54 18.85
CA GLN A 114 -30.29 -4.72 17.79
C GLN A 114 -29.38 -3.48 17.67
N PHE A 115 -29.92 -2.29 17.86
CA PHE A 115 -29.13 -1.06 17.90
C PHE A 115 -28.14 -1.09 19.08
N LEU A 116 -28.62 -1.32 20.31
CA LEU A 116 -27.80 -1.34 21.53
C LEU A 116 -26.70 -2.39 21.47
N THR A 117 -27.02 -3.62 21.07
CA THR A 117 -26.02 -4.70 20.92
C THR A 117 -24.96 -4.33 19.88
N SER A 118 -25.38 -3.80 18.72
CA SER A 118 -24.43 -3.40 17.68
C SER A 118 -23.54 -2.23 18.09
N SER A 119 -24.04 -1.31 18.91
CA SER A 119 -23.30 -0.15 19.43
C SER A 119 -22.33 -0.58 20.53
N LEU A 120 -22.74 -1.48 21.43
CA LEU A 120 -21.86 -2.05 22.45
C LEU A 120 -20.70 -2.83 21.84
N ILE A 121 -20.96 -3.70 20.85
CA ILE A 121 -19.90 -4.45 20.15
C ILE A 121 -18.93 -3.51 19.43
N THR A 122 -19.45 -2.41 18.88
CA THR A 122 -18.61 -1.38 18.27
C THR A 122 -17.72 -0.69 19.30
N LEU A 123 -18.28 -0.34 20.46
CA LEU A 123 -17.52 0.26 21.55
C LEU A 123 -16.44 -0.69 22.06
N ILE A 124 -16.77 -1.97 22.25
CA ILE A 124 -15.82 -3.03 22.65
C ILE A 124 -14.70 -3.16 21.60
N TYR A 125 -15.05 -3.18 20.31
CA TYR A 125 -14.08 -3.25 19.22
C TYR A 125 -13.10 -2.08 19.24
N LEU A 126 -13.60 -0.85 19.38
CA LEU A 126 -12.76 0.35 19.43
C LEU A 126 -11.93 0.43 20.72
N ALA A 127 -12.51 0.06 21.86
CA ALA A 127 -11.80 -0.02 23.13
C ALA A 127 -10.68 -1.04 23.09
N LEU A 128 -10.93 -2.23 22.53
CA LEU A 128 -9.92 -3.27 22.35
C LEU A 128 -8.81 -2.82 21.39
N ALA A 129 -9.16 -2.16 20.28
CA ALA A 129 -8.19 -1.57 19.37
C ALA A 129 -7.30 -0.54 20.08
N LEU A 130 -7.89 0.34 20.91
CA LEU A 130 -7.15 1.31 21.71
C LEU A 130 -6.24 0.63 22.74
N ILE A 131 -6.72 -0.39 23.46
CA ILE A 131 -5.92 -1.16 24.42
C ILE A 131 -4.70 -1.79 23.73
N ILE A 132 -4.89 -2.41 22.56
CA ILE A 132 -3.80 -3.00 21.79
C ILE A 132 -2.80 -1.93 21.36
N PHE A 133 -3.28 -0.78 20.88
CA PHE A 133 -2.43 0.32 20.49
C PHE A 133 -1.59 0.86 21.66
N LEU A 134 -2.21 1.02 22.84
CA LEU A 134 -1.52 1.43 24.07
C LEU A 134 -0.49 0.39 24.52
N LEU A 135 -0.82 -0.90 24.43
CA LEU A 135 0.08 -2.00 24.75
C LEU A 135 1.33 -2.01 23.86
N LEU A 136 1.15 -1.78 22.55
CA LEU A 136 2.27 -1.69 21.62
C LEU A 136 3.18 -0.49 21.96
N ASN A 137 2.60 0.68 22.24
CA ASN A 137 3.38 1.84 22.65
C ASN A 137 4.09 1.66 23.99
N SER A 138 3.47 0.99 24.96
CA SER A 138 4.15 0.68 26.24
C SER A 138 5.25 -0.37 26.10
N SER A 139 5.28 -1.11 24.99
CA SER A 139 6.32 -2.09 24.66
C SER A 139 7.45 -1.50 23.80
N ALA A 140 7.43 -0.18 23.55
CA ALA A 140 8.47 0.51 22.80
C ALA A 140 9.84 0.34 23.47
N THR A 141 10.89 0.18 22.66
CA THR A 141 12.25 -0.01 23.18
C THR A 141 13.27 0.82 22.42
N GLY A 142 14.31 1.25 23.15
CA GLY A 142 15.52 1.86 22.61
C GLY A 142 16.71 0.90 22.51
N GLU A 143 16.52 -0.37 22.88
CA GLU A 143 17.56 -1.40 22.87
C GLU A 143 17.76 -2.02 21.49
N ALA A 144 18.93 -2.60 21.23
CA ALA A 144 19.26 -3.27 19.97
C ALA A 144 18.57 -4.65 19.88
N ILE A 145 17.38 -4.70 19.26
CA ILE A 145 16.66 -5.96 19.04
C ILE A 145 16.39 -6.22 17.55
N ARG A 146 16.40 -7.50 17.16
CA ARG A 146 16.15 -7.92 15.76
C ARG A 146 14.68 -8.18 15.44
N THR A 147 13.88 -8.41 16.47
CA THR A 147 12.48 -8.83 16.35
C THR A 147 11.64 -8.08 17.37
N PRO A 148 10.49 -7.50 16.99
CA PRO A 148 9.62 -6.82 17.93
C PRO A 148 9.00 -7.80 18.94
N TRP A 149 8.96 -9.09 18.60
CA TRP A 149 8.47 -10.16 19.48
C TRP A 149 9.31 -10.38 20.73
N ALA A 150 10.50 -9.78 20.82
CA ALA A 150 11.33 -9.82 22.03
C ALA A 150 10.76 -8.95 23.18
N VAL A 151 9.96 -7.92 22.85
CA VAL A 151 9.42 -6.96 23.83
C VAL A 151 7.90 -6.95 23.87
N VAL A 152 7.23 -7.39 22.81
CA VAL A 152 5.77 -7.49 22.77
C VAL A 152 5.31 -8.66 23.66
N PRO A 153 4.47 -8.42 24.67
CA PRO A 153 4.07 -9.48 25.61
C PRO A 153 3.10 -10.48 24.96
N PRO A 154 3.14 -11.78 25.32
CA PRO A 154 2.30 -12.82 24.70
C PRO A 154 0.79 -12.55 24.74
N VAL A 155 0.30 -11.80 25.74
CA VAL A 155 -1.12 -11.38 25.84
C VAL A 155 -1.59 -10.62 24.59
N PHE A 156 -0.67 -9.95 23.88
CA PHE A 156 -0.94 -9.28 22.61
C PHE A 156 -1.60 -10.22 21.59
N PHE A 157 -1.14 -11.46 21.47
CA PHE A 157 -1.69 -12.42 20.49
C PHE A 157 -3.13 -12.83 20.81
N ILE A 158 -3.49 -12.86 22.10
CA ILE A 158 -4.87 -13.08 22.53
C ILE A 158 -5.72 -11.87 22.16
N LEU A 159 -5.25 -10.65 22.48
CA LEU A 159 -5.99 -9.42 22.20
C LEU A 159 -6.20 -9.20 20.70
N ILE A 160 -5.18 -9.39 19.86
CA ILE A 160 -5.30 -9.26 18.41
C ILE A 160 -6.20 -10.37 17.82
N GLY A 161 -6.17 -11.59 18.38
CA GLY A 161 -7.10 -12.66 18.03
C GLY A 161 -8.56 -12.31 18.35
N LEU A 162 -8.81 -11.71 19.52
CA LEU A 162 -10.13 -11.19 19.89
C LEU A 162 -10.57 -10.05 18.97
N LEU A 163 -9.67 -9.12 18.63
CA LEU A 163 -9.95 -8.02 17.71
C LEU A 163 -10.29 -8.54 16.30
N ALA A 164 -9.53 -9.52 15.81
CA ALA A 164 -9.79 -10.23 14.56
C ALA A 164 -11.16 -10.95 14.60
N GLY A 165 -11.48 -11.60 15.71
CA GLY A 165 -12.79 -12.23 15.91
C GLY A 165 -13.94 -11.21 15.87
N LEU A 166 -13.78 -10.07 16.53
CA LEU A 166 -14.77 -8.98 16.54
C LEU A 166 -14.98 -8.37 15.16
N ILE A 167 -13.94 -8.13 14.35
CA ILE A 167 -14.12 -7.60 12.99
C ILE A 167 -14.80 -8.61 12.07
N LEU A 168 -14.49 -9.91 12.19
CA LEU A 168 -15.17 -10.98 11.45
C LEU A 168 -16.64 -11.14 11.89
N PHE A 169 -16.95 -10.88 13.16
CA PHE A 169 -18.32 -10.82 13.65
C PHE A 169 -19.06 -9.59 13.11
N LEU A 170 -18.44 -8.40 13.19
CA LEU A 170 -18.98 -7.15 12.66
C LEU A 170 -19.26 -7.26 11.16
N ALA A 171 -18.44 -8.00 10.41
CA ALA A 171 -18.63 -8.27 8.98
C ALA A 171 -20.00 -8.87 8.61
N ARG A 172 -20.71 -9.48 9.57
CA ARG A 172 -22.07 -10.01 9.37
C ARG A 172 -23.16 -9.00 9.65
N THR A 173 -22.94 -8.14 10.65
CA THR A 173 -23.97 -7.32 11.26
C THR A 173 -23.96 -5.89 10.74
N LYS A 174 -22.77 -5.33 10.46
CA LYS A 174 -22.59 -3.97 9.93
C LYS A 174 -21.78 -4.04 8.64
N LEU A 175 -22.20 -3.29 7.62
CA LEU A 175 -21.60 -3.34 6.27
C LEU A 175 -20.58 -2.23 5.95
N SER A 176 -20.27 -1.36 6.90
CA SER A 176 -19.42 -0.21 6.62
C SER A 176 -17.93 -0.60 6.57
N PRO A 177 -17.18 -0.22 5.51
CA PRO A 177 -15.74 -0.46 5.44
C PRO A 177 -14.94 0.33 6.47
N ILE A 178 -15.55 1.31 7.16
CA ILE A 178 -14.88 2.08 8.22
C ILE A 178 -14.35 1.19 9.35
N TRP A 179 -15.00 0.05 9.59
CA TRP A 179 -14.61 -0.88 10.66
C TRP A 179 -13.31 -1.61 10.35
N LEU A 180 -12.90 -1.68 9.10
CA LEU A 180 -11.63 -2.31 8.71
C LEU A 180 -10.43 -1.44 9.08
N ILE A 181 -10.61 -0.11 9.14
CA ILE A 181 -9.52 0.86 9.30
C ILE A 181 -8.73 0.65 10.61
N PRO A 182 -9.36 0.54 11.80
CA PRO A 182 -8.59 0.34 13.04
C PRO A 182 -7.79 -0.97 13.04
N PHE A 183 -8.36 -2.05 12.52
CA PHE A 183 -7.66 -3.34 12.42
C PHE A 183 -6.45 -3.25 11.49
N TYR A 184 -6.63 -2.67 10.30
CA TYR A 184 -5.53 -2.42 9.36
C TYR A 184 -4.44 -1.52 9.95
N LEU A 185 -4.83 -0.46 10.68
CA LEU A 185 -3.89 0.46 11.29
C LEU A 185 -3.01 -0.26 12.34
N ILE A 186 -3.62 -1.07 13.20
CA ILE A 186 -2.87 -1.90 14.16
C ILE A 186 -1.99 -2.91 13.42
N PHE A 187 -2.52 -3.54 12.36
CA PHE A 187 -1.80 -4.51 11.56
C PHE A 187 -0.56 -3.94 10.87
N LEU A 188 -0.57 -2.66 10.46
CA LEU A 188 0.52 -2.04 9.71
C LEU A 188 1.43 -1.13 10.55
N SER A 189 1.09 -0.83 11.80
CA SER A 189 1.85 0.15 12.60
C SER A 189 2.75 -0.44 13.68
N LEU A 190 2.88 -1.77 13.82
CA LEU A 190 3.61 -2.34 14.95
C LEU A 190 5.07 -1.87 15.01
N LEU A 191 5.81 -1.84 13.88
CA LEU A 191 7.21 -1.38 13.89
C LEU A 191 7.32 0.07 14.36
N ILE A 192 6.40 0.93 13.94
CA ILE A 192 6.41 2.35 14.34
C ILE A 192 6.21 2.50 15.84
N ASN A 193 5.32 1.71 16.43
CA ASN A 193 5.02 1.78 17.86
C ASN A 193 6.15 1.15 18.70
N ILE A 194 6.80 0.08 18.22
CA ILE A 194 7.86 -0.63 18.98
C ILE A 194 9.23 0.03 18.82
N TYR A 195 9.51 0.64 17.67
CA TYR A 195 10.80 1.26 17.32
C TYR A 195 10.68 2.77 17.12
N PRO A 196 10.50 3.56 18.19
CA PRO A 196 10.25 5.01 18.09
C PRO A 196 11.44 5.81 17.52
N LEU A 197 12.65 5.24 17.61
CA LEU A 197 13.85 5.85 17.06
C LEU A 197 14.01 5.58 15.56
N GLY A 198 13.49 4.46 15.05
CA GLY A 198 13.58 4.04 13.65
C GLY A 198 13.86 2.54 13.51
N TYR A 199 13.48 1.98 12.36
CA TYR A 199 13.76 0.59 12.00
C TYR A 199 14.56 0.55 10.71
N GLY A 200 15.77 -0.03 10.75
CA GLY A 200 16.72 0.03 9.64
C GLY A 200 17.30 1.43 9.42
N PHE A 201 18.13 1.58 8.39
CA PHE A 201 18.80 2.84 8.07
C PHE A 201 18.05 3.68 7.00
N ASP A 202 17.26 3.03 6.14
CA ASP A 202 16.53 3.66 5.03
C ASP A 202 15.73 4.91 5.44
N PRO A 203 14.91 4.89 6.52
CA PRO A 203 14.14 6.06 6.92
C PRO A 203 14.99 7.31 7.18
N PHE A 204 16.21 7.14 7.70
CA PHE A 204 17.09 8.28 8.02
C PHE A 204 17.62 8.97 6.76
N ILE A 205 17.94 8.20 5.70
CA ILE A 205 18.40 8.75 4.42
C ILE A 205 17.28 9.58 3.77
N HIS A 206 16.06 9.06 3.80
CA HIS A 206 14.88 9.75 3.27
C HIS A 206 14.56 11.01 4.07
N GLN A 207 14.50 10.92 5.39
CA GLN A 207 14.23 12.06 6.26
C GLN A 207 15.31 13.15 6.16
N ALA A 208 16.57 12.79 5.99
CA ALA A 208 17.64 13.76 5.75
C ALA A 208 17.43 14.52 4.43
N SER A 209 17.09 13.80 3.36
CA SER A 209 16.78 14.39 2.05
C SER A 209 15.56 15.30 2.10
N GLU A 210 14.52 14.90 2.84
CA GLU A 210 13.29 15.67 3.03
C GLU A 210 13.53 16.94 3.84
N LYS A 211 14.38 16.89 4.87
CA LYS A 211 14.81 18.08 5.63
C LYS A 211 15.60 19.03 4.76
N LEU A 212 16.56 18.53 3.98
CA LEU A 212 17.33 19.35 3.04
C LEU A 212 16.41 20.05 2.02
N LEU A 213 15.43 19.32 1.49
CA LEU A 213 14.40 19.87 0.61
C LEU A 213 13.58 20.95 1.30
N ALA A 214 13.16 20.74 2.54
CA ALA A 214 12.38 21.70 3.31
C ALA A 214 13.12 23.03 3.50
N THR A 215 14.44 22.98 3.73
CA THR A 215 15.25 24.15 4.02
C THR A 215 15.75 24.86 2.77
N THR A 216 16.08 24.12 1.71
CA THR A 216 16.74 24.69 0.52
C THR A 216 15.86 24.76 -0.72
N GLY A 217 14.71 24.06 -0.72
CA GLY A 217 13.84 23.93 -1.90
C GLY A 217 14.42 23.04 -3.01
N THR A 218 15.60 22.44 -2.82
CA THR A 218 16.27 21.61 -3.82
C THR A 218 17.08 20.48 -3.19
N ILE A 219 17.48 19.49 -4.00
CA ILE A 219 18.43 18.44 -3.64
C ILE A 219 19.38 18.29 -4.83
N ASN A 220 20.70 18.34 -4.58
CA ASN A 220 21.71 18.21 -5.62
C ASN A 220 22.61 16.98 -5.37
N PRO A 221 22.88 16.15 -6.40
CA PRO A 221 22.26 16.18 -7.74
C PRO A 221 20.77 15.85 -7.67
N LYS A 222 19.97 16.41 -8.61
CA LYS A 222 18.52 16.17 -8.63
C LYS A 222 18.22 14.69 -8.86
N PRO A 223 17.56 13.99 -7.93
CA PRO A 223 17.30 12.57 -8.09
C PRO A 223 16.16 12.34 -9.09
N PHE A 224 16.29 11.31 -9.92
CA PHE A 224 15.22 10.89 -10.85
C PHE A 224 14.10 10.08 -10.19
N TYR A 225 14.24 9.78 -8.90
CA TYR A 225 13.38 8.90 -8.12
C TYR A 225 13.11 9.51 -6.73
N TYR A 226 12.12 8.97 -6.01
CA TYR A 226 11.71 9.34 -4.63
C TYR A 226 11.04 10.70 -4.46
N LEU A 227 11.10 11.58 -5.46
CA LEU A 227 10.53 12.93 -5.41
C LEU A 227 9.05 12.96 -5.06
N GLY A 228 8.29 11.98 -5.56
CA GLY A 228 6.88 11.85 -5.25
C GLY A 228 6.62 11.71 -3.74
N GLN A 229 7.46 10.94 -3.02
CA GLN A 229 7.38 10.86 -1.56
C GLN A 229 7.92 12.14 -0.92
N TYR A 230 9.13 12.57 -1.28
CA TYR A 230 9.80 13.67 -0.55
C TYR A 230 8.99 14.96 -0.57
N THR A 231 8.41 15.29 -1.73
CA THR A 231 7.56 16.48 -1.88
C THR A 231 6.21 16.30 -1.20
N LEU A 232 5.66 15.09 -1.16
CA LEU A 232 4.43 14.77 -0.44
C LEU A 232 4.62 14.88 1.09
N VAL A 233 5.73 14.38 1.63
CA VAL A 233 6.08 14.53 3.06
C VAL A 233 6.23 16.00 3.41
N ASN A 234 6.99 16.76 2.62
CA ASN A 234 7.17 18.20 2.84
C ASN A 234 5.85 18.97 2.80
N PHE A 235 4.97 18.66 1.84
CA PHE A 235 3.65 19.26 1.74
C PHE A 235 2.81 18.98 3.00
N TRP A 236 2.73 17.71 3.42
CA TRP A 236 1.92 17.33 4.59
C TRP A 236 2.48 17.89 5.89
N ALA A 237 3.80 17.98 6.03
CA ALA A 237 4.45 18.55 7.21
C ALA A 237 4.03 20.02 7.41
N GLN A 238 4.04 20.81 6.33
CA GLN A 238 3.64 22.22 6.38
C GLN A 238 2.13 22.40 6.58
N ILE A 239 1.30 21.60 5.89
CA ILE A 239 -0.17 21.75 5.96
C ILE A 239 -0.76 21.25 7.29
N LEU A 240 -0.20 20.17 7.86
CA LEU A 240 -0.65 19.62 9.14
C LEU A 240 0.09 20.22 10.33
N ASN A 241 1.09 21.08 10.10
CA ASN A 241 1.98 21.62 11.13
C ASN A 241 2.63 20.51 11.99
N LEU A 242 3.05 19.42 11.34
CA LEU A 242 3.69 18.26 11.95
C LEU A 242 5.14 18.17 11.50
N SER A 243 6.00 17.54 12.32
CA SER A 243 7.40 17.34 11.94
C SER A 243 7.52 16.44 10.70
N ILE A 244 8.55 16.66 9.88
CA ILE A 244 8.89 15.80 8.73
C ILE A 244 9.02 14.35 9.17
N LYS A 245 9.70 14.09 10.31
CA LYS A 245 9.84 12.75 10.89
C LYS A 245 8.46 12.12 11.14
N THR A 246 7.53 12.85 11.77
CA THR A 246 6.19 12.34 12.06
C THR A 246 5.44 11.97 10.79
N ILE A 247 5.48 12.84 9.78
CA ILE A 247 4.81 12.59 8.50
C ILE A 247 5.45 11.40 7.79
N ASP A 248 6.77 11.40 7.60
CA ASP A 248 7.49 10.30 6.96
C ASP A 248 7.20 8.97 7.67
N THR A 249 7.40 8.87 9.00
CA THR A 249 7.16 7.63 9.75
C THR A 249 5.75 7.07 9.52
N TRP A 250 4.71 7.91 9.51
CA TRP A 250 3.32 7.44 9.44
C TRP A 250 2.73 7.39 8.03
N LEU A 251 3.36 8.03 7.03
CA LEU A 251 2.75 8.26 5.71
C LEU A 251 2.22 6.97 5.07
N VAL A 252 3.08 5.99 4.82
CA VAL A 252 2.68 4.76 4.11
C VAL A 252 1.77 3.89 4.97
N PRO A 253 2.09 3.59 6.25
CA PRO A 253 1.23 2.70 7.04
C PRO A 253 -0.17 3.26 7.27
N LEU A 254 -0.30 4.58 7.48
CA LEU A 254 -1.59 5.24 7.61
C LEU A 254 -2.36 5.26 6.29
N LEU A 255 -1.71 5.64 5.19
CA LEU A 255 -2.33 5.65 3.86
C LEU A 255 -2.78 4.24 3.45
N ALA A 256 -1.93 3.23 3.63
CA ALA A 256 -2.26 1.84 3.33
C ALA A 256 -3.42 1.33 4.18
N ALA A 257 -3.43 1.63 5.49
CA ALA A 257 -4.51 1.23 6.39
C ALA A 257 -5.87 1.84 6.05
N LEU A 258 -5.88 3.05 5.47
CA LEU A 258 -7.10 3.70 4.99
C LEU A 258 -7.50 3.18 3.60
N ILE A 259 -6.55 3.07 2.69
CA ILE A 259 -6.82 2.95 1.26
C ILE A 259 -7.02 1.49 0.82
N ILE A 260 -6.19 0.56 1.30
CA ILE A 260 -6.26 -0.85 0.90
C ILE A 260 -7.64 -1.48 1.21
N PRO A 261 -8.18 -1.40 2.45
CA PRO A 261 -9.48 -2.00 2.74
C PRO A 261 -10.60 -1.35 1.92
N ILE A 262 -10.55 -0.03 1.73
CA ILE A 262 -11.60 0.70 1.03
C ILE A 262 -11.62 0.39 -0.47
N THR A 263 -10.47 0.45 -1.13
CA THR A 263 -10.39 0.16 -2.57
C THR A 263 -10.72 -1.30 -2.88
N THR A 264 -10.31 -2.22 -2.01
CA THR A 264 -10.69 -3.63 -2.08
C THR A 264 -12.19 -3.83 -1.85
N PHE A 265 -12.78 -3.10 -0.91
CA PHE A 265 -14.23 -3.11 -0.66
C PHE A 265 -15.02 -2.59 -1.87
N SER A 266 -14.65 -1.44 -2.44
CA SER A 266 -15.31 -0.89 -3.64
C SER A 266 -15.24 -1.86 -4.84
N PHE A 267 -14.12 -2.56 -5.02
CA PHE A 267 -14.00 -3.62 -6.04
C PHE A 267 -14.89 -4.84 -5.71
N THR A 268 -14.88 -5.29 -4.46
CA THR A 268 -15.65 -6.45 -3.99
C THR A 268 -17.15 -6.28 -4.19
N GLN A 269 -17.68 -5.07 -4.01
CA GLN A 269 -19.08 -4.74 -4.29
C GLN A 269 -19.52 -5.03 -5.74
N LYS A 270 -18.58 -5.09 -6.68
CA LYS A 270 -18.85 -5.44 -8.08
C LYS A 270 -18.76 -6.93 -8.37
N ILE A 271 -18.21 -7.72 -7.44
CA ILE A 271 -18.17 -9.17 -7.52
C ILE A 271 -19.39 -9.80 -6.84
N THR A 272 -19.80 -9.28 -5.68
CA THR A 272 -20.84 -9.87 -4.83
C THR A 272 -21.60 -8.83 -4.02
N ALA A 273 -22.88 -9.11 -3.75
CA ALA A 273 -23.71 -8.36 -2.81
C ALA A 273 -23.87 -9.06 -1.44
N ALA A 274 -23.27 -10.26 -1.27
CA ALA A 274 -23.39 -11.04 -0.05
C ALA A 274 -22.67 -10.35 1.12
N LYS A 275 -23.43 -9.98 2.15
CA LYS A 275 -22.95 -9.19 3.30
C LYS A 275 -21.65 -9.70 3.94
N PRO A 276 -21.51 -10.99 4.30
CA PRO A 276 -20.27 -11.48 4.93
C PRO A 276 -19.06 -11.37 3.99
N LEU A 277 -19.25 -11.61 2.69
CA LEU A 277 -18.18 -11.56 1.70
C LEU A 277 -17.72 -10.14 1.40
N LEU A 278 -18.62 -9.14 1.49
CA LEU A 278 -18.29 -7.73 1.28
C LEU A 278 -17.22 -7.22 2.24
N LEU A 279 -17.19 -7.70 3.48
CA LEU A 279 -16.19 -7.29 4.48
C LEU A 279 -15.09 -8.32 4.72
N LEU A 280 -15.32 -9.60 4.43
CA LEU A 280 -14.30 -10.64 4.51
C LEU A 280 -13.23 -10.50 3.41
N LEU A 281 -13.64 -10.23 2.16
CA LEU A 281 -12.68 -10.13 1.05
C LEU A 281 -11.73 -8.94 1.17
N PRO A 282 -12.14 -7.78 1.70
CA PRO A 282 -11.21 -6.71 2.08
C PRO A 282 -10.22 -7.03 3.19
N LEU A 283 -10.35 -8.14 3.92
CA LEU A 283 -9.30 -8.63 4.83
C LEU A 283 -8.25 -9.48 4.10
N ALA A 284 -8.52 -9.90 2.85
CA ALA A 284 -7.62 -10.74 2.08
C ALA A 284 -6.20 -10.16 1.95
N PRO A 285 -5.98 -8.85 1.71
CA PRO A 285 -4.63 -8.29 1.71
C PRO A 285 -3.81 -8.63 2.95
N LEU A 286 -4.41 -8.61 4.14
CA LEU A 286 -3.74 -8.94 5.40
C LEU A 286 -3.36 -10.43 5.53
N LEU A 287 -3.99 -11.30 4.74
CA LEU A 287 -3.63 -12.71 4.68
C LEU A 287 -2.30 -12.94 3.97
N PHE A 288 -1.85 -12.00 3.13
CA PHE A 288 -0.63 -12.14 2.34
C PHE A 288 0.32 -11.00 2.72
N THR A 289 1.18 -11.28 3.71
CA THR A 289 2.24 -10.44 4.28
C THR A 289 2.42 -9.06 3.63
N LEU A 290 1.82 -8.02 4.22
CA LEU A 290 1.89 -6.62 3.75
C LEU A 290 3.11 -5.87 4.28
N SER A 291 4.27 -6.53 4.32
CA SER A 291 5.48 -6.01 4.99
C SER A 291 5.96 -4.67 4.41
N ASP A 292 5.84 -4.45 3.10
CA ASP A 292 6.19 -3.19 2.41
C ASP A 292 5.37 -1.97 2.86
N PHE A 293 4.26 -2.19 3.58
CA PHE A 293 3.37 -1.14 4.07
C PHE A 293 3.48 -0.93 5.59
N THR A 294 4.47 -1.54 6.25
CA THR A 294 4.66 -1.44 7.71
C THR A 294 5.55 -0.27 8.16
N TYR A 295 6.27 0.34 7.22
CA TYR A 295 7.05 1.56 7.38
C TYR A 295 7.09 2.31 6.05
N THR A 296 7.47 3.58 6.08
CA THR A 296 7.49 4.41 4.87
C THR A 296 8.76 4.22 4.07
N THR A 297 8.58 3.84 2.82
CA THR A 297 9.61 3.87 1.78
C THR A 297 9.00 4.37 0.47
N PRO A 298 9.80 4.95 -0.44
CA PRO A 298 9.30 5.35 -1.75
C PRO A 298 8.75 4.15 -2.54
N GLN A 299 9.36 2.97 -2.35
CA GLN A 299 8.87 1.73 -2.94
C GLN A 299 7.47 1.37 -2.41
N GLY A 300 7.26 1.37 -1.10
CA GLY A 300 5.97 1.07 -0.47
C GLY A 300 4.87 2.04 -0.90
N LEU A 301 5.17 3.34 -0.99
CA LEU A 301 4.21 4.32 -1.51
C LEU A 301 3.88 4.08 -3.00
N ALA A 302 4.87 3.74 -3.82
CA ALA A 302 4.63 3.41 -5.23
C ALA A 302 3.83 2.10 -5.40
N TYR A 303 4.08 1.08 -4.57
CA TYR A 303 3.28 -0.15 -4.50
C TYR A 303 1.82 0.14 -4.14
N LEU A 304 1.58 1.08 -3.24
CA LEU A 304 0.22 1.50 -2.91
C LEU A 304 -0.47 2.09 -4.15
N PHE A 305 0.20 2.96 -4.91
CA PHE A 305 -0.33 3.49 -6.18
C PHE A 305 -0.55 2.41 -7.24
N VAL A 306 0.33 1.41 -7.35
CA VAL A 306 0.15 0.24 -8.24
C VAL A 306 -1.12 -0.53 -7.88
N LEU A 307 -1.28 -0.87 -6.61
CA LEU A 307 -2.43 -1.63 -6.11
C LEU A 307 -3.76 -0.89 -6.34
N ILE A 308 -3.80 0.40 -6.01
CA ILE A 308 -4.98 1.25 -6.25
C ILE A 308 -5.31 1.29 -7.74
N THR A 309 -4.31 1.48 -8.59
CA THR A 309 -4.51 1.62 -10.03
C THR A 309 -5.05 0.34 -10.63
N ILE A 310 -4.51 -0.84 -10.26
CA ILE A 310 -4.97 -2.10 -10.83
C ILE A 310 -6.38 -2.47 -10.33
N LEU A 311 -6.71 -2.19 -9.06
CA LEU A 311 -8.07 -2.35 -8.53
C LEU A 311 -9.06 -1.40 -9.22
N ALA A 312 -8.65 -0.15 -9.48
CA ALA A 312 -9.47 0.80 -10.24
C ALA A 312 -9.66 0.34 -11.70
N ILE A 313 -8.61 -0.13 -12.38
CA ILE A 313 -8.74 -0.70 -13.74
C ILE A 313 -9.71 -1.89 -13.73
N ALA A 314 -9.57 -2.81 -12.77
CA ALA A 314 -10.43 -3.98 -12.63
C ALA A 314 -11.89 -3.56 -12.40
N THR A 315 -12.13 -2.60 -11.51
CA THR A 315 -13.47 -2.08 -11.22
C THR A 315 -14.08 -1.38 -12.42
N ARG A 316 -13.28 -0.61 -13.18
CA ARG A 316 -13.73 0.03 -14.42
C ARG A 316 -14.11 -1.00 -15.48
N ARG A 317 -13.32 -2.06 -15.63
CA ARG A 317 -13.60 -3.18 -16.55
C ARG A 317 -14.91 -3.91 -16.21
N LEU A 318 -15.36 -3.85 -14.95
CA LEU A 318 -16.67 -4.35 -14.52
C LEU A 318 -17.83 -3.36 -14.73
N GLY A 319 -17.62 -2.28 -15.50
CA GLY A 319 -18.67 -1.36 -15.93
C GLY A 319 -18.79 -0.06 -15.12
N VAL A 320 -17.90 0.19 -14.16
CA VAL A 320 -17.90 1.47 -13.42
C VAL A 320 -17.16 2.55 -14.21
N ASN A 321 -17.76 3.73 -14.36
CA ASN A 321 -17.11 4.82 -15.09
C ASN A 321 -16.08 5.57 -14.21
N ILE A 322 -14.86 5.05 -14.15
CA ILE A 322 -13.73 5.69 -13.48
C ILE A 322 -12.97 6.57 -14.49
N PRO A 323 -12.88 7.89 -14.34
CA PRO A 323 -12.22 8.74 -15.32
C PRO A 323 -10.77 8.33 -15.61
N SER A 324 -10.42 8.14 -16.89
CA SER A 324 -9.09 7.67 -17.33
C SER A 324 -7.95 8.56 -16.86
N ARG A 325 -8.20 9.89 -16.76
CA ARG A 325 -7.25 10.85 -16.21
C ARG A 325 -6.79 10.53 -14.78
N LEU A 326 -7.65 9.90 -13.97
CA LEU A 326 -7.30 9.49 -12.61
C LEU A 326 -6.38 8.27 -12.61
N LEU A 327 -6.60 7.32 -13.53
CA LEU A 327 -5.70 6.17 -13.69
C LEU A 327 -4.30 6.61 -14.12
N TRP A 328 -4.21 7.56 -15.06
CA TRP A 328 -2.94 8.18 -15.45
C TRP A 328 -2.30 8.97 -14.31
N LEU A 329 -3.08 9.72 -13.54
CA LEU A 329 -2.59 10.43 -12.36
C LEU A 329 -1.93 9.48 -11.35
N PHE A 330 -2.58 8.36 -11.02
CA PHE A 330 -2.03 7.36 -10.09
C PHE A 330 -0.75 6.71 -10.65
N GLY A 331 -0.76 6.37 -11.95
CA GLY A 331 0.42 5.82 -12.62
C GLY A 331 1.61 6.77 -12.64
N LEU A 332 1.37 8.05 -12.94
CA LEU A 332 2.42 9.07 -12.92
C LEU A 332 2.92 9.35 -11.50
N ALA A 333 2.04 9.38 -10.50
CA ALA A 333 2.46 9.47 -9.10
C ALA A 333 3.40 8.31 -8.74
N ALA A 334 3.08 7.07 -9.13
CA ALA A 334 3.96 5.93 -8.95
C ALA A 334 5.33 6.08 -9.64
N VAL A 335 5.38 6.65 -10.85
CA VAL A 335 6.64 6.91 -11.58
C VAL A 335 7.52 7.93 -10.83
N PHE A 336 6.95 9.06 -10.41
CA PHE A 336 7.69 10.10 -9.70
C PHE A 336 8.10 9.67 -8.28
N THR A 337 7.35 8.76 -7.66
CA THR A 337 7.74 8.17 -6.37
C THR A 337 8.81 7.11 -6.56
N HIS A 338 8.61 6.11 -7.42
CA HIS A 338 9.60 5.05 -7.64
C HIS A 338 9.49 4.45 -9.06
N PRO A 339 10.43 4.78 -9.98
CA PRO A 339 10.38 4.33 -11.38
C PRO A 339 10.32 2.82 -11.56
N LEU A 340 10.97 2.03 -10.69
CA LEU A 340 10.94 0.56 -10.78
C LEU A 340 9.51 -0.02 -10.70
N ALA A 341 8.62 0.60 -9.91
CA ALA A 341 7.21 0.23 -9.84
C ALA A 341 6.34 1.01 -10.83
N GLY A 342 6.62 2.30 -11.00
CA GLY A 342 5.84 3.18 -11.86
C GLY A 342 5.97 2.88 -13.35
N LEU A 343 7.15 2.51 -13.85
CA LEU A 343 7.38 2.24 -15.28
C LEU A 343 6.60 1.01 -15.78
N PRO A 344 6.64 -0.16 -15.10
CA PRO A 344 5.75 -1.27 -15.44
C PRO A 344 4.28 -0.86 -15.47
N LEU A 345 3.83 -0.11 -14.46
CA LEU A 345 2.44 0.37 -14.38
C LEU A 345 2.09 1.32 -15.53
N LEU A 346 3.00 2.21 -15.92
CA LEU A 346 2.83 3.12 -17.05
C LEU A 346 2.65 2.34 -18.36
N GLY A 347 3.48 1.32 -18.59
CA GLY A 347 3.33 0.41 -19.73
C GLY A 347 1.97 -0.30 -19.75
N ILE A 348 1.52 -0.78 -18.59
CA ILE A 348 0.19 -1.39 -18.44
C ILE A 348 -0.93 -0.39 -18.73
N LEU A 349 -0.81 0.86 -18.29
CA LEU A 349 -1.78 1.93 -18.60
C LEU A 349 -1.84 2.24 -20.10
N ILE A 350 -0.69 2.25 -20.78
CA ILE A 350 -0.64 2.38 -22.24
C ILE A 350 -1.39 1.22 -22.90
N ILE A 351 -1.09 -0.03 -22.53
CA ILE A 351 -1.77 -1.21 -23.08
C ILE A 351 -3.28 -1.16 -22.80
N TRP A 352 -3.68 -0.82 -21.58
CA TRP A 352 -5.06 -0.68 -21.16
C TRP A 352 -5.78 0.36 -22.03
N TRP A 353 -5.18 1.54 -22.20
CA TRP A 353 -5.74 2.65 -22.97
C TRP A 353 -5.85 2.31 -24.46
N LEU A 354 -4.83 1.66 -25.05
CA LEU A 354 -4.85 1.13 -26.42
C LEU A 354 -5.99 0.14 -26.65
N LYS A 355 -6.30 -0.70 -25.65
CA LYS A 355 -7.39 -1.68 -25.70
C LYS A 355 -8.76 -1.02 -25.55
N GLU A 356 -8.88 -0.02 -24.68
CA GLU A 356 -10.12 0.66 -24.35
C GLU A 356 -10.59 1.63 -25.45
N TYR A 357 -9.69 2.49 -25.92
CA TYR A 357 -10.03 3.58 -26.84
C TYR A 357 -9.70 3.30 -28.30
N GLY A 358 -8.95 2.22 -28.56
CA GLY A 358 -8.71 1.69 -29.91
C GLY A 358 -8.35 2.75 -30.95
N PHE A 359 -7.15 3.31 -30.90
CA PHE A 359 -6.71 4.31 -31.88
C PHE A 359 -7.02 3.96 -33.33
N ASN A 360 -7.37 4.96 -34.14
CA ASN A 360 -7.42 4.84 -35.59
C ASN A 360 -6.01 4.83 -36.23
N LEU A 361 -5.06 4.13 -35.62
CA LEU A 361 -3.72 3.92 -36.18
C LEU A 361 -3.83 2.86 -37.27
N LYS A 362 -3.22 3.13 -38.44
CA LYS A 362 -3.22 2.22 -39.61
C LYS A 362 -2.78 0.78 -39.26
N ASN A 363 -1.99 0.59 -38.19
CA ASN A 363 -1.51 -0.73 -37.75
C ASN A 363 -1.69 -0.97 -36.24
N LYS A 364 -2.94 -1.16 -35.79
CA LYS A 364 -3.29 -1.48 -34.39
C LYS A 364 -2.51 -2.67 -33.82
N LYS A 365 -2.18 -3.68 -34.64
CA LYS A 365 -1.45 -4.89 -34.20
C LYS A 365 -0.02 -4.55 -33.80
N LEU A 366 0.70 -3.81 -34.64
CA LEU A 366 2.08 -3.39 -34.36
C LEU A 366 2.17 -2.61 -33.05
N TRP A 367 1.32 -1.60 -32.84
CA TRP A 367 1.34 -0.79 -31.60
C TRP A 367 1.05 -1.59 -30.34
N ARG A 368 0.17 -2.61 -30.42
CA ARG A 368 -0.06 -3.53 -29.31
C ARG A 368 1.17 -4.39 -29.02
N VAL A 369 1.82 -4.93 -30.05
CA VAL A 369 3.06 -5.72 -29.90
C VAL A 369 4.17 -4.85 -29.30
N LEU A 370 4.33 -3.62 -29.78
CA LEU A 370 5.30 -2.67 -29.24
C LEU A 370 5.00 -2.31 -27.79
N ALA A 371 3.75 -2.04 -27.43
CA ALA A 371 3.39 -1.73 -26.05
C ALA A 371 3.62 -2.91 -25.10
N ILE A 372 3.27 -4.13 -25.52
CA ILE A 372 3.51 -5.36 -24.75
C ILE A 372 5.01 -5.61 -24.56
N SER A 373 5.76 -5.62 -25.65
CA SER A 373 7.21 -5.87 -25.63
C SER A 373 7.94 -4.77 -24.87
N GLY A 374 7.57 -3.51 -25.11
CA GLY A 374 8.10 -2.36 -24.41
C GLY A 374 7.84 -2.41 -22.92
N THR A 375 6.64 -2.81 -22.47
CA THR A 375 6.32 -2.94 -21.04
C THR A 375 7.13 -4.06 -20.38
N ALA A 376 7.28 -5.22 -21.02
CA ALA A 376 8.09 -6.32 -20.47
C ALA A 376 9.58 -5.96 -20.36
N LEU A 377 10.08 -5.12 -21.28
CA LEU A 377 11.47 -4.70 -21.34
C LEU A 377 11.76 -3.38 -20.62
N ILE A 378 10.75 -2.64 -20.15
CA ILE A 378 10.92 -1.25 -19.72
C ILE A 378 11.94 -1.10 -18.59
N VAL A 379 11.92 -2.01 -17.61
CA VAL A 379 12.86 -1.98 -16.48
C VAL A 379 14.26 -2.47 -16.88
N PRO A 380 14.43 -3.63 -17.52
CA PRO A 380 15.74 -4.04 -18.04
C PRO A 380 16.41 -2.98 -18.92
N LEU A 381 15.65 -2.35 -19.82
CA LEU A 381 16.15 -1.28 -20.67
C LEU A 381 16.50 -0.03 -19.88
N SER A 382 15.74 0.32 -18.85
CA SER A 382 16.06 1.46 -17.99
C SER A 382 17.39 1.28 -17.27
N PHE A 383 17.67 0.08 -16.75
CA PHE A 383 18.98 -0.23 -16.17
C PHE A 383 20.11 -0.19 -17.20
N ALA A 384 19.89 -0.72 -18.40
CA ALA A 384 20.88 -0.66 -19.47
C ALA A 384 21.20 0.78 -19.91
N VAL A 385 20.17 1.61 -20.07
CA VAL A 385 20.32 3.04 -20.39
C VAL A 385 21.05 3.78 -19.27
N MET A 386 20.67 3.55 -18.00
CA MET A 386 21.35 4.21 -16.88
C MET A 386 22.80 3.76 -16.71
N SER A 387 23.10 2.49 -16.95
CA SER A 387 24.48 2.00 -16.98
C SER A 387 25.31 2.64 -18.10
N TRP A 388 24.69 3.01 -19.21
CA TRP A 388 25.36 3.70 -20.31
C TRP A 388 25.56 5.19 -20.03
N LEU A 389 24.55 5.87 -19.47
CA LEU A 389 24.60 7.30 -19.14
C LEU A 389 25.46 7.62 -17.93
N ALA A 390 25.47 6.74 -16.92
CA ALA A 390 26.20 6.92 -15.68
C ALA A 390 26.90 5.61 -15.24
N PRO A 391 27.97 5.19 -15.95
CA PRO A 391 28.63 3.90 -15.70
C PRO A 391 29.15 3.72 -14.27
N SER A 392 29.55 4.80 -13.60
CA SER A 392 30.02 4.77 -12.21
C SER A 392 28.91 4.56 -11.18
N ALA A 393 27.67 4.95 -11.50
CA ALA A 393 26.55 4.91 -10.56
C ALA A 393 25.68 3.66 -10.71
N ALA A 394 25.56 3.11 -11.93
CA ALA A 394 24.61 2.05 -12.24
C ALA A 394 25.21 0.97 -13.16
N SER A 395 26.44 0.54 -12.93
CA SER A 395 27.07 -0.48 -13.78
C SER A 395 26.29 -1.79 -13.71
N ILE A 396 25.82 -2.26 -14.87
CA ILE A 396 25.31 -3.62 -15.04
C ILE A 396 26.34 -4.46 -15.78
N LYS A 397 26.37 -5.76 -15.50
CA LYS A 397 27.06 -6.75 -16.33
C LYS A 397 26.04 -7.74 -16.87
N ILE A 398 26.09 -7.98 -18.18
CA ILE A 398 25.29 -9.01 -18.83
C ILE A 398 26.00 -10.34 -18.61
N SER A 399 25.37 -11.26 -17.89
CA SER A 399 25.90 -12.59 -17.63
C SER A 399 25.61 -13.51 -18.82
N ALA A 400 26.65 -14.21 -19.30
CA ALA A 400 26.50 -15.27 -20.31
C ALA A 400 26.20 -16.64 -19.69
N ASP A 401 26.32 -16.78 -18.35
CA ASP A 401 26.23 -18.05 -17.64
C ASP A 401 24.78 -18.42 -17.30
N LEU A 402 23.97 -18.62 -18.34
CA LEU A 402 22.54 -18.91 -18.22
C LEU A 402 22.24 -20.09 -17.27
N TRP A 403 23.07 -21.14 -17.29
CA TRP A 403 22.91 -22.31 -16.41
C TRP A 403 23.08 -21.97 -14.93
N VAL A 404 24.05 -21.13 -14.57
CA VAL A 404 24.27 -20.70 -13.19
C VAL A 404 23.09 -19.86 -12.72
N ASN A 405 22.62 -18.94 -13.56
CA ASN A 405 21.49 -18.07 -13.23
C ASN A 405 20.17 -18.85 -13.13
N LEU A 406 19.94 -19.84 -14.00
CA LEU A 406 18.81 -20.76 -13.90
C LEU A 406 18.85 -21.56 -12.59
N ARG A 407 20.02 -22.10 -12.22
CA ARG A 407 20.18 -22.83 -10.96
C ARG A 407 19.93 -21.93 -9.76
N ARG A 408 20.44 -20.69 -9.78
CA ARG A 408 20.18 -19.69 -8.74
C ARG A 408 18.69 -19.38 -8.62
N LEU A 409 18.03 -19.08 -9.74
CA LEU A 409 16.59 -18.81 -9.77
C LEU A 409 15.79 -19.99 -9.23
N PHE A 410 16.11 -21.20 -9.66
CA PHE A 410 15.40 -22.41 -9.23
C PHE A 410 15.65 -22.72 -7.75
N ASN A 411 16.89 -22.56 -7.27
CA ASN A 411 17.21 -22.70 -5.84
C ASN A 411 16.44 -21.68 -5.00
N ASN A 412 16.35 -20.42 -5.46
CA ASN A 412 15.56 -19.39 -4.80
C ASN A 412 14.07 -19.80 -4.75
N ILE A 413 13.51 -20.31 -5.84
CA ILE A 413 12.11 -20.78 -5.88
C ILE A 413 11.89 -22.00 -4.96
N ILE A 414 12.76 -23.02 -5.01
CA ILE A 414 12.64 -24.23 -4.18
C ILE A 414 12.77 -23.90 -2.69
N TYR A 415 13.66 -22.98 -2.33
CA TYR A 415 13.85 -22.57 -0.94
C TYR A 415 12.55 -22.00 -0.33
N HIS A 416 11.68 -21.44 -1.18
CA HIS A 416 10.36 -20.94 -0.80
C HIS A 416 9.22 -21.97 -0.96
N LEU A 417 9.51 -23.20 -1.40
CA LEU A 417 8.49 -24.26 -1.47
C LEU A 417 8.25 -24.89 -0.09
N PRO A 418 6.99 -25.21 0.24
CA PRO A 418 6.60 -25.65 1.60
C PRO A 418 7.08 -27.05 2.00
N PHE A 419 7.79 -27.76 1.12
CA PHE A 419 8.01 -29.20 1.21
C PHE A 419 9.28 -29.63 1.95
N LEU A 420 10.05 -28.70 2.53
CA LEU A 420 11.24 -29.08 3.31
C LEU A 420 10.82 -29.78 4.63
N PRO A 421 11.17 -31.07 4.81
CA PRO A 421 10.76 -31.85 5.96
C PRO A 421 11.59 -31.41 7.17
N ARG A 422 10.97 -30.58 8.01
CA ARG A 422 11.42 -30.35 9.38
C ARG A 422 10.20 -30.56 10.26
N PHE A 423 10.41 -31.18 11.41
CA PHE A 423 9.36 -31.37 12.41
C PHE A 423 8.81 -29.99 12.81
N ILE A 424 7.48 -29.84 12.79
CA ILE A 424 6.79 -28.59 13.17
C ILE A 424 6.13 -28.90 14.51
N ASP A 425 6.65 -28.32 15.59
CA ASP A 425 6.00 -28.39 16.89
C ASP A 425 4.75 -27.50 16.94
N LEU A 426 3.91 -27.66 17.97
CA LEU A 426 2.71 -26.83 18.14
C LEU A 426 2.99 -25.31 18.11
N PRO A 427 4.08 -24.79 18.74
CA PRO A 427 4.44 -23.37 18.64
C PRO A 427 4.82 -22.94 17.22
N ASP A 428 5.31 -23.87 16.39
CA ASP A 428 5.73 -23.62 15.01
C ASP A 428 4.57 -23.76 14.01
N SER A 429 3.38 -24.13 14.47
CA SER A 429 2.19 -24.37 13.62
C SER A 429 1.83 -23.17 12.74
N ILE A 430 2.25 -21.96 13.10
CA ILE A 430 2.09 -20.75 12.28
C ILE A 430 2.74 -20.93 10.89
N TYR A 431 3.85 -21.67 10.82
CA TYR A 431 4.61 -21.88 9.58
C TYR A 431 3.89 -22.82 8.62
N LEU A 432 2.86 -23.54 9.08
CA LEU A 432 1.91 -24.24 8.21
C LEU A 432 1.12 -23.25 7.33
N TRP A 433 0.89 -22.03 7.82
CA TRP A 433 0.30 -20.95 7.03
C TRP A 433 1.35 -20.19 6.22
N GLY A 434 2.47 -19.82 6.83
CA GLY A 434 3.48 -18.95 6.21
C GLY A 434 4.21 -19.57 5.02
N ARG A 435 4.59 -20.85 5.10
CA ARG A 435 5.35 -21.51 4.03
C ARG A 435 4.60 -21.62 2.69
N PRO A 436 3.34 -22.09 2.65
CA PRO A 436 2.62 -22.20 1.39
C PRO A 436 1.99 -20.87 0.93
N ILE A 437 2.14 -19.76 1.65
CA ILE A 437 1.36 -18.54 1.44
C ILE A 437 1.45 -18.00 0.01
N THR A 438 2.65 -17.96 -0.56
CA THR A 438 2.88 -17.51 -1.94
C THR A 438 2.29 -18.49 -2.95
N LEU A 439 2.36 -19.80 -2.69
CA LEU A 439 1.73 -20.81 -3.53
C LEU A 439 0.20 -20.71 -3.48
N ILE A 440 -0.37 -20.52 -2.29
CA ILE A 440 -1.80 -20.27 -2.09
C ILE A 440 -2.22 -19.02 -2.87
N PHE A 441 -1.44 -17.94 -2.82
CA PHE A 441 -1.68 -16.72 -3.58
C PHE A 441 -1.76 -17.01 -5.08
N ILE A 442 -0.76 -17.72 -5.61
CA ILE A 442 -0.68 -18.08 -7.04
C ILE A 442 -1.86 -18.98 -7.45
N ILE A 443 -2.20 -19.99 -6.65
CA ILE A 443 -3.35 -20.87 -6.90
C ILE A 443 -4.65 -20.06 -6.93
N LEU A 444 -4.85 -19.15 -5.98
CA LEU A 444 -6.02 -18.27 -5.96
C LEU A 444 -6.06 -17.33 -7.16
N ALA A 445 -4.91 -16.80 -7.60
CA ALA A 445 -4.82 -16.01 -8.81
C ALA A 445 -5.20 -16.83 -10.05
N PHE A 446 -4.78 -18.09 -10.15
CA PHE A 446 -5.17 -19.01 -11.23
C PHE A 446 -6.66 -19.33 -11.21
N ILE A 447 -7.23 -19.66 -10.04
CA ILE A 447 -8.68 -19.86 -9.88
C ILE A 447 -9.43 -18.58 -10.29
N GLY A 448 -8.96 -17.42 -9.85
CA GLY A 448 -9.47 -16.11 -10.23
C GLY A 448 -9.41 -15.87 -11.74
N TYR A 449 -8.30 -16.20 -12.39
CA TYR A 449 -8.16 -16.09 -13.84
C TYR A 449 -9.11 -17.02 -14.59
N TRP A 450 -9.28 -18.25 -14.12
CA TRP A 450 -10.25 -19.20 -14.67
C TRP A 450 -11.69 -18.68 -14.55
N LEU A 451 -12.06 -18.12 -13.39
CA LEU A 451 -13.35 -17.47 -13.18
C LEU A 451 -13.52 -16.23 -14.04
N ALA A 452 -12.46 -15.44 -14.20
CA ALA A 452 -12.46 -14.29 -15.09
C ALA A 452 -12.81 -14.72 -16.50
N ARG A 453 -12.17 -15.76 -17.04
CA ARG A 453 -12.50 -16.25 -18.38
C ARG A 453 -13.94 -16.75 -18.53
N LYS A 454 -14.53 -17.32 -17.48
CA LYS A 454 -15.90 -17.88 -17.54
C LYS A 454 -16.99 -16.85 -17.29
N ASN A 455 -16.89 -16.12 -16.18
CA ASN A 455 -17.99 -15.33 -15.63
C ASN A 455 -17.66 -13.83 -15.57
N TYR A 456 -16.38 -13.45 -15.58
CA TYR A 456 -15.94 -12.05 -15.44
C TYR A 456 -14.94 -11.69 -16.55
N LYS A 457 -15.30 -11.95 -17.81
CA LYS A 457 -14.40 -11.86 -18.98
C LYS A 457 -13.56 -10.58 -19.06
N PRO A 458 -14.08 -9.38 -18.71
CA PRO A 458 -13.27 -8.17 -18.69
C PRO A 458 -12.04 -8.21 -17.77
N LEU A 459 -12.08 -9.01 -16.69
CA LEU A 459 -10.97 -9.19 -15.74
C LEU A 459 -9.85 -10.09 -16.26
N GLU A 460 -10.05 -10.82 -17.36
CA GLU A 460 -8.99 -11.61 -17.99
C GLU A 460 -7.76 -10.75 -18.34
N PHE A 461 -8.01 -9.48 -18.65
CA PHE A 461 -6.98 -8.47 -18.90
C PHE A 461 -5.93 -8.40 -17.78
N ILE A 462 -6.32 -8.58 -16.52
CA ILE A 462 -5.43 -8.48 -15.36
C ILE A 462 -4.34 -9.55 -15.42
N GLY A 463 -4.71 -10.80 -15.70
CA GLY A 463 -3.75 -11.90 -15.85
C GLY A 463 -2.82 -11.70 -17.05
N GLN A 464 -3.37 -11.16 -18.16
CA GLN A 464 -2.59 -10.87 -19.37
C GLN A 464 -1.53 -9.79 -19.16
N VAL A 465 -1.76 -8.80 -18.30
CA VAL A 465 -0.78 -7.73 -18.04
C VAL A 465 0.16 -8.04 -16.89
N ALA A 466 -0.27 -8.83 -15.90
CA ALA A 466 0.59 -9.24 -14.79
C ALA A 466 1.79 -10.09 -15.23
N ILE A 467 1.68 -10.81 -16.35
CA ILE A 467 2.80 -11.58 -16.91
C ILE A 467 3.97 -10.69 -17.38
N LEU A 468 3.73 -9.40 -17.66
CA LEU A 468 4.74 -8.51 -18.25
C LEU A 468 5.87 -8.16 -17.27
N PRO A 469 5.60 -7.67 -16.04
CA PRO A 469 6.66 -7.51 -15.04
C PRO A 469 7.28 -8.86 -14.63
N PHE A 470 6.56 -9.97 -14.71
CA PHE A 470 7.13 -11.30 -14.49
C PHE A 470 8.17 -11.66 -15.56
N ILE A 471 7.91 -11.35 -16.83
CA ILE A 471 8.92 -11.49 -17.90
C ILE A 471 10.12 -10.59 -17.61
N GLY A 472 9.89 -9.35 -17.17
CA GLY A 472 10.97 -8.44 -16.74
C GLY A 472 11.81 -9.02 -15.60
N PHE A 473 11.15 -9.63 -14.60
CA PHE A 473 11.79 -10.37 -13.51
C PHE A 473 12.69 -11.49 -14.04
N LEU A 474 12.18 -12.34 -14.94
CA LEU A 474 12.96 -13.42 -15.54
C LEU A 474 14.17 -12.88 -16.31
N ILE A 475 14.00 -11.81 -17.07
CA ILE A 475 15.10 -11.20 -17.84
C ILE A 475 16.20 -10.69 -16.90
N LEU A 476 15.84 -9.96 -15.84
CA LEU A 476 16.82 -9.49 -14.85
C LEU A 476 17.50 -10.65 -14.13
N SER A 477 16.74 -11.65 -13.66
CA SER A 477 17.30 -12.81 -12.95
C SER A 477 18.30 -13.60 -13.79
N LEU A 478 18.03 -13.74 -15.10
CA LEU A 478 18.77 -14.62 -15.99
C LEU A 478 19.95 -13.94 -16.68
N PHE A 479 19.86 -12.63 -16.94
CA PHE A 479 20.83 -11.95 -17.79
C PHE A 479 21.57 -10.80 -17.08
N PHE A 480 21.07 -10.27 -15.97
CA PHE A 480 21.67 -9.09 -15.34
C PHE A 480 22.38 -9.44 -14.03
N THR A 481 23.51 -8.77 -13.81
CA THR A 481 24.24 -8.74 -12.54
C THR A 481 24.63 -7.31 -12.21
N PHE A 482 24.61 -6.95 -10.93
CA PHE A 482 24.82 -5.59 -10.42
C PHE A 482 26.14 -5.52 -9.64
N PRO A 483 27.32 -5.53 -10.27
CA PRO A 483 28.61 -5.73 -9.60
C PRO A 483 28.93 -4.74 -8.45
N ASN A 484 28.29 -3.58 -8.41
CA ASN A 484 28.48 -2.59 -7.35
C ASN A 484 27.67 -2.91 -6.08
N LEU A 485 26.80 -3.91 -6.11
CA LEU A 485 26.03 -4.36 -4.96
C LEU A 485 26.70 -5.56 -4.26
N PRO A 486 26.62 -5.65 -2.92
CA PRO A 486 26.99 -6.85 -2.19
C PRO A 486 26.23 -8.10 -2.70
N PRO A 487 26.80 -9.31 -2.61
CA PRO A 487 26.16 -10.55 -3.08
C PRO A 487 24.76 -10.80 -2.51
N ASN A 488 24.52 -10.39 -1.26
CA ASN A 488 23.23 -10.50 -0.57
C ASN A 488 22.16 -9.49 -1.05
N GLU A 489 22.54 -8.50 -1.86
CA GLU A 489 21.63 -7.45 -2.35
C GLU A 489 21.38 -7.51 -3.88
N GLN A 490 22.10 -8.39 -4.59
CA GLN A 490 22.03 -8.55 -6.04
C GLN A 490 20.61 -8.78 -6.57
N ASP A 491 19.79 -9.48 -5.80
CA ASP A 491 18.45 -9.88 -6.23
C ASP A 491 17.37 -8.87 -5.83
N PHE A 492 17.67 -7.81 -5.08
CA PHE A 492 16.67 -6.87 -4.55
C PHE A 492 15.86 -6.18 -5.65
N TYR A 493 16.49 -5.70 -6.72
CA TYR A 493 15.76 -5.07 -7.83
C TYR A 493 14.88 -6.06 -8.58
N THR A 494 15.34 -7.31 -8.68
CA THR A 494 14.63 -8.36 -9.38
C THR A 494 13.42 -8.82 -8.58
N ILE A 495 13.56 -9.06 -7.28
CA ILE A 495 12.46 -9.43 -6.37
C ILE A 495 11.37 -8.35 -6.40
N ARG A 496 11.70 -7.07 -6.50
CA ARG A 496 10.68 -6.00 -6.62
C ARG A 496 9.78 -6.15 -7.86
N LEU A 497 10.28 -6.68 -8.99
CA LEU A 497 9.44 -6.99 -10.16
C LEU A 497 8.51 -8.19 -9.91
N TRP A 498 8.97 -9.15 -9.11
CA TRP A 498 8.14 -10.23 -8.62
C TRP A 498 7.02 -9.69 -7.71
N ASP A 499 7.32 -8.80 -6.78
CA ASP A 499 6.31 -8.19 -5.91
C ASP A 499 5.28 -7.39 -6.72
N ILE A 500 5.71 -6.62 -7.72
CA ILE A 500 4.80 -5.91 -8.65
C ILE A 500 3.89 -6.90 -9.38
N THR A 501 4.42 -8.05 -9.81
CA THR A 501 3.63 -9.12 -10.43
C THR A 501 2.53 -9.59 -9.48
N LEU A 502 2.88 -9.87 -8.21
CA LEU A 502 1.92 -10.28 -7.20
C LEU A 502 0.88 -9.17 -6.96
N LEU A 503 1.31 -7.92 -6.82
CA LEU A 503 0.41 -6.78 -6.62
C LEU A 503 -0.62 -6.63 -7.75
N LEU A 504 -0.21 -6.85 -8.99
CA LEU A 504 -1.11 -6.79 -10.15
C LEU A 504 -2.14 -7.94 -10.17
N LEU A 505 -1.82 -9.08 -9.58
CA LEU A 505 -2.72 -10.24 -9.52
C LEU A 505 -3.81 -10.12 -8.45
N TRP A 506 -3.76 -9.12 -7.56
CA TRP A 506 -4.72 -8.93 -6.47
C TRP A 506 -6.21 -9.01 -6.89
N PRO A 507 -6.67 -8.35 -7.97
CA PRO A 507 -8.06 -8.48 -8.40
C PRO A 507 -8.48 -9.93 -8.69
N LEU A 508 -7.56 -10.75 -9.21
CA LEU A 508 -7.80 -12.17 -9.47
C LEU A 508 -7.76 -12.99 -8.19
N VAL A 509 -6.83 -12.70 -7.27
CA VAL A 509 -6.79 -13.36 -5.95
C VAL A 509 -8.08 -13.13 -5.17
N ILE A 510 -8.60 -11.90 -5.16
CA ILE A 510 -9.89 -11.58 -4.53
C ILE A 510 -11.02 -12.38 -5.18
N LEU A 511 -11.01 -12.54 -6.51
CA LEU A 511 -12.01 -13.35 -7.22
C LEU A 511 -11.89 -14.85 -6.91
N GLY A 512 -10.67 -15.38 -6.78
CA GLY A 512 -10.42 -16.75 -6.35
C GLY A 512 -10.88 -16.99 -4.91
N LEU A 513 -10.58 -16.06 -4.01
CA LEU A 513 -11.04 -16.08 -2.62
C LEU A 513 -12.56 -15.96 -2.51
N TYR A 514 -13.20 -15.13 -3.33
CA TYR A 514 -14.66 -15.06 -3.41
C TYR A 514 -15.26 -16.43 -3.68
N TRP A 515 -14.73 -17.15 -4.67
CA TRP A 515 -15.21 -18.49 -5.02
C TRP A 515 -14.95 -19.50 -3.90
N LEU A 516 -13.76 -19.46 -3.31
CA LEU A 516 -13.39 -20.34 -2.21
C LEU A 516 -14.28 -20.10 -0.99
N ALA A 517 -14.44 -18.85 -0.57
CA ALA A 517 -15.27 -18.45 0.55
C ALA A 517 -16.74 -18.84 0.34
N LYS A 518 -17.27 -18.69 -0.89
CA LYS A 518 -18.63 -19.14 -1.24
C LYS A 518 -18.81 -20.65 -1.08
N LYS A 519 -17.76 -21.44 -1.25
CA LYS A 519 -17.78 -22.91 -1.10
C LYS A 519 -17.52 -23.37 0.33
N ILE A 520 -16.62 -22.70 1.05
CA ILE A 520 -16.20 -23.11 2.40
C ILE A 520 -17.13 -22.56 3.48
N LEU A 521 -17.56 -21.30 3.40
CA LEU A 521 -18.38 -20.70 4.47
C LEU A 521 -19.63 -21.52 4.80
N PRO A 522 -20.38 -22.07 3.83
CA PRO A 522 -21.54 -22.92 4.13
C PRO A 522 -21.21 -24.26 4.81
N LEU A 523 -19.95 -24.73 4.79
CA LEU A 523 -19.54 -25.99 5.43
C LEU A 523 -19.42 -25.85 6.96
N PHE A 524 -19.26 -24.61 7.45
CA PHE A 524 -19.21 -24.36 8.88
C PHE A 524 -20.61 -24.43 9.48
N LYS A 525 -20.89 -25.49 10.23
CA LYS A 525 -22.17 -25.70 10.95
C LYS A 525 -22.49 -24.55 11.91
N HIS A 526 -21.45 -24.02 12.55
CA HIS A 526 -21.56 -22.90 13.45
C HIS A 526 -20.72 -21.74 12.95
N ASP A 527 -21.36 -20.59 13.03
CA ASP A 527 -20.81 -19.31 12.71
C ASP A 527 -19.54 -19.00 13.55
N THR A 528 -19.47 -19.48 14.79
CA THR A 528 -18.31 -19.31 15.66
C THR A 528 -17.06 -20.03 15.13
N SER A 529 -17.23 -21.17 14.45
CA SER A 529 -16.11 -21.98 13.96
C SER A 529 -15.28 -21.26 12.89
N TRP A 530 -15.93 -20.57 11.95
CA TRP A 530 -15.19 -19.85 10.92
C TRP A 530 -14.62 -18.52 11.43
N ILE A 531 -15.26 -17.85 12.40
CA ILE A 531 -14.67 -16.68 13.07
C ILE A 531 -13.37 -17.11 13.73
N LEU A 532 -13.40 -18.20 14.50
CA LEU A 532 -12.22 -18.69 15.21
C LEU A 532 -11.10 -19.08 14.23
N ALA A 533 -11.43 -19.82 13.16
CA ALA A 533 -10.46 -20.18 12.14
C ALA A 533 -9.88 -18.93 11.45
N GLY A 534 -10.74 -17.98 11.06
CA GLY A 534 -10.32 -16.73 10.43
C GLY A 534 -9.46 -15.85 11.35
N SER A 535 -9.79 -15.78 12.64
CA SER A 535 -8.98 -15.04 13.61
C SER A 535 -7.60 -15.66 13.76
N LEU A 536 -7.50 -16.98 13.85
CA LEU A 536 -6.20 -17.67 13.96
C LEU A 536 -5.32 -17.43 12.73
N VAL A 537 -5.90 -17.49 11.52
CA VAL A 537 -5.16 -17.20 10.28
C VAL A 537 -4.71 -15.74 10.24
N LEU A 538 -5.55 -14.79 10.69
CA LEU A 538 -5.17 -13.38 10.76
C LEU A 538 -4.05 -13.14 11.79
N VAL A 539 -4.08 -13.80 12.96
CA VAL A 539 -2.98 -13.72 13.94
C VAL A 539 -1.69 -14.30 13.37
N ALA A 540 -1.75 -15.46 12.70
CA ALA A 540 -0.58 -16.06 12.05
C ALA A 540 0.00 -15.13 10.97
N SER A 541 -0.87 -14.55 10.14
CA SER A 541 -0.48 -13.59 9.09
C SER A 541 0.14 -12.32 9.69
N PHE A 542 -0.40 -11.84 10.82
CA PHE A 542 0.16 -10.71 11.56
C PHE A 542 1.59 -11.02 12.00
N TYR A 543 1.79 -12.14 12.70
CA TYR A 543 3.12 -12.53 13.16
C TYR A 543 4.13 -12.65 11.99
N LEU A 544 3.68 -13.26 10.89
CA LEU A 544 4.49 -13.50 9.70
C LEU A 544 4.78 -12.25 8.86
N THR A 545 4.12 -11.13 9.14
CA THR A 545 4.38 -9.86 8.43
C THR A 545 5.61 -9.13 8.96
N TYR A 546 5.96 -9.34 10.23
CA TYR A 546 7.02 -8.58 10.92
C TYR A 546 8.33 -9.36 11.05
N PRO A 547 9.46 -8.67 11.28
CA PRO A 547 10.75 -9.32 11.47
C PRO A 547 10.73 -10.38 12.57
N ARG A 548 11.46 -11.47 12.37
CA ARG A 548 11.53 -12.63 13.26
C ARG A 548 12.95 -13.11 13.43
N LEU A 549 13.20 -13.67 14.61
CA LEU A 549 14.43 -14.37 14.93
C LEU A 549 14.04 -15.67 15.61
N ASP A 550 13.90 -16.73 14.82
CA ASP A 550 13.58 -18.07 15.28
C ASP A 550 14.30 -19.12 14.42
N ILE A 551 14.00 -20.40 14.67
CA ILE A 551 14.65 -21.53 13.97
C ILE A 551 14.27 -21.62 12.48
N TRP A 552 13.21 -20.92 12.06
CA TRP A 552 12.67 -20.94 10.70
C TRP A 552 13.03 -19.69 9.91
N HIS A 553 13.13 -18.54 10.57
CA HIS A 553 13.42 -17.25 9.95
C HIS A 553 14.44 -16.45 10.78
N ARG A 554 15.43 -15.89 10.10
CA ARG A 554 16.50 -15.11 10.72
C ARG A 554 16.63 -13.77 10.02
N ASP A 555 15.93 -12.76 10.53
CA ASP A 555 16.20 -11.38 10.12
C ASP A 555 17.52 -10.88 10.71
N THR A 556 18.23 -10.08 9.91
CA THR A 556 19.54 -9.53 10.25
C THR A 556 19.49 -8.06 10.63
N ALA A 557 18.39 -7.37 10.32
CA ALA A 557 18.22 -5.96 10.62
C ALA A 557 17.97 -5.72 12.12
N TYR A 558 18.50 -4.62 12.62
CA TYR A 558 18.28 -4.09 13.96
C TYR A 558 17.54 -2.77 13.90
N ASN A 559 16.83 -2.43 14.96
CA ASN A 559 16.32 -1.07 15.16
C ASN A 559 17.45 -0.11 15.57
N THR A 560 17.21 1.18 15.35
CA THR A 560 18.09 2.23 15.87
C THR A 560 17.95 2.32 17.38
N THR A 561 19.07 2.48 18.07
CA THR A 561 19.15 2.45 19.53
C THR A 561 19.37 3.83 20.13
N THR A 562 19.13 3.94 21.44
CA THR A 562 19.52 5.12 22.23
C THR A 562 21.02 5.34 22.22
N TYR A 563 21.81 4.26 22.16
CA TYR A 563 23.27 4.31 22.07
C TYR A 563 23.75 4.85 20.73
N ASP A 564 23.10 4.47 19.62
CA ASP A 564 23.41 5.03 18.29
C ASP A 564 23.15 6.54 18.29
N MET A 565 22.01 6.97 18.84
CA MET A 565 21.68 8.39 18.97
C MET A 565 22.66 9.14 19.89
N ALA A 566 23.13 8.52 20.97
CA ALA A 566 24.13 9.09 21.85
C ALA A 566 25.50 9.20 21.16
N ALA A 567 25.90 8.19 20.40
CA ALA A 567 27.14 8.20 19.62
C ALA A 567 27.14 9.31 18.57
N VAL A 568 26.05 9.48 17.82
CA VAL A 568 25.92 10.57 16.84
C VAL A 568 26.04 11.93 17.53
N ARG A 569 25.35 12.15 18.66
CA ARG A 569 25.45 13.42 19.41
C ARG A 569 26.84 13.69 19.94
N LEU A 570 27.59 12.66 20.31
CA LEU A 570 28.98 12.79 20.74
C LEU A 570 29.91 13.18 19.57
N ILE A 571 29.64 12.68 18.36
CA ILE A 571 30.41 13.04 17.15
C ILE A 571 30.12 14.48 16.70
N GLU A 572 28.91 15.00 16.97
CA GLU A 572 28.51 16.38 16.62
C GLU A 572 29.02 17.44 17.61
N GLN A 573 29.51 17.05 18.80
CA GLN A 573 30.14 17.92 19.79
C GLN A 573 31.64 18.06 19.50
#